data_AF-A0A7Y2D0C9-F1
#
_entry.id   AF-A0A7Y2D0C9-F1
#
_cell.length_a   1.000
_cell.length_b   1.000
_cell.length_c   1.000
_cell.angle_alpha   90.00
_cell.angle_beta   90.00
_cell.angle_gamma   90.00
#
_symmetry.space_group_name_H-M   'P 1'
#
loop_
_entity.id
_entity.type
_entity.pdbx_description
1 polymer ?
#
loop_
_entity_poly.entity_id
_entity_poly.type
_entity_poly.pdbx_seq_one_letter_code
_entity_poly.pdbx_strand_id
1 'polypeptide(L)'
;MEDLAKQIDGLIDAELEVALKSASAVDRATARQFQSIRRDPTEVTVNFSGGVTQTCWSVSQGDGTYRVIYLPSAGYFSLCVESDFGPLDIGVHGPALGCFGSV
;
A
#
# COMPACT_ATOMS: atom_id res chain seq x y z
N MET A 1 -6.44 -9.68 14.75
CA MET A 1 -5.55 -9.88 13.58
C MET A 1 -6.38 -10.04 12.30
N GLU A 2 -7.31 -10.99 12.22
CA GLU A 2 -8.27 -11.09 11.08
C GLU A 2 -9.13 -9.84 10.88
N ASP A 3 -9.49 -9.14 11.95
CA ASP A 3 -10.33 -7.93 11.88
C ASP A 3 -9.64 -6.76 11.17
N LEU A 4 -8.34 -6.57 11.42
CA LEU A 4 -7.56 -5.51 10.80
C LEU A 4 -7.32 -5.77 9.32
N ALA A 5 -7.03 -7.01 8.92
CA ALA A 5 -6.89 -7.36 7.51
C ALA A 5 -8.17 -7.04 6.73
N LYS A 6 -9.34 -7.42 7.26
CA LYS A 6 -10.64 -7.07 6.67
C LYS A 6 -10.89 -5.57 6.60
N GLN A 7 -10.50 -4.83 7.64
CA GLN A 7 -10.57 -3.38 7.64
C GLN A 7 -9.70 -2.78 6.52
N ILE A 8 -8.46 -3.23 6.38
CA ILE A 8 -7.53 -2.79 5.33
C ILE A 8 -8.12 -3.08 3.95
N ASP A 9 -8.67 -4.29 3.75
CA ASP A 9 -9.32 -4.65 2.50
C ASP A 9 -10.51 -3.74 2.18
N GLY A 10 -11.34 -3.42 3.18
CA GLY A 10 -12.46 -2.49 3.02
C GLY A 10 -12.02 -1.08 2.64
N LEU A 11 -10.90 -0.59 3.18
CA LEU A 11 -10.32 0.71 2.80
C LEU A 11 -9.90 0.70 1.33
N ILE A 12 -9.20 -0.36 0.90
CA ILE A 12 -8.74 -0.50 -0.49
C ILE A 12 -9.92 -0.66 -1.45
N ASP A 13 -10.92 -1.46 -1.09
CA ASP A 13 -12.11 -1.69 -1.90
C ASP A 13 -12.87 -0.39 -2.16
N ALA A 14 -13.02 0.45 -1.12
CA ALA A 14 -13.64 1.76 -1.26
C ALA A 14 -12.87 2.68 -2.21
N GLU A 15 -11.53 2.69 -2.13
CA GLU A 15 -10.69 3.47 -3.06
C GLU A 15 -10.81 2.96 -4.51
N LEU A 16 -10.74 1.64 -4.71
CA LEU A 16 -10.87 1.01 -6.03
C LEU A 16 -12.24 1.30 -6.66
N GLU A 17 -13.32 1.23 -5.89
CA GLU A 17 -14.66 1.51 -6.38
C GLU A 17 -14.76 2.93 -6.95
N VAL A 18 -14.23 3.92 -6.22
CA VAL A 18 -14.23 5.33 -6.63
C VAL A 18 -13.35 5.51 -7.87
N ALA A 19 -12.12 5.01 -7.85
CA ALA A 19 -11.15 5.22 -8.92
C ALA A 19 -11.57 4.55 -10.25
N LEU A 20 -12.18 3.36 -10.20
CA LEU A 20 -12.67 2.66 -11.40
C LEU A 20 -13.83 3.40 -12.09
N LYS A 21 -14.59 4.23 -11.34
CA LYS A 21 -15.68 5.07 -11.85
C LYS A 21 -15.22 6.49 -12.21
N SER A 22 -13.95 6.84 -11.96
CA SER A 22 -13.40 8.17 -12.25
C SER A 22 -13.49 8.50 -13.74
N ALA A 23 -13.70 9.78 -14.07
CA ALA A 23 -13.62 10.27 -15.45
C ALA A 23 -12.18 10.26 -15.99
N SER A 24 -11.18 10.32 -15.11
CA SER A 24 -9.75 10.25 -15.45
C SER A 24 -9.37 8.86 -15.95
N ALA A 25 -8.79 8.80 -17.14
CA ALA A 25 -8.26 7.54 -17.68
C ALA A 25 -7.06 7.02 -16.88
N VAL A 26 -6.26 7.94 -16.31
CA VAL A 26 -5.10 7.61 -15.49
C VAL A 26 -5.56 6.92 -14.20
N ASP A 27 -6.52 7.50 -13.47
CA ASP A 27 -7.02 6.92 -12.21
C ASP A 27 -7.55 5.49 -12.42
N ARG A 28 -8.31 5.27 -13.51
CA ARG A 28 -8.83 3.95 -13.85
C ARG A 28 -7.70 2.96 -14.19
N ALA A 29 -6.65 3.42 -14.86
CA ALA A 29 -5.50 2.59 -15.19
C ALA A 29 -4.71 2.22 -13.93
N THR A 30 -4.41 3.20 -13.07
CA THR A 30 -3.76 3.01 -11.77
C THR A 30 -4.54 2.02 -10.89
N ALA A 31 -5.87 2.16 -10.80
CA ALA A 31 -6.72 1.26 -10.03
C ALA A 31 -6.64 -0.20 -10.53
N ARG A 32 -6.68 -0.40 -11.86
CA ARG A 32 -6.57 -1.74 -12.47
C ARG A 32 -5.20 -2.36 -12.25
N GLN A 33 -4.15 -1.56 -12.39
CA GLN A 33 -2.79 -2.03 -12.15
C GLN A 33 -2.61 -2.42 -10.68
N PHE A 34 -3.04 -1.57 -9.75
CA PHE A 34 -3.01 -1.90 -8.32
C PHE A 34 -3.80 -3.18 -8.01
N GLN A 35 -5.00 -3.32 -8.58
CA GLN A 35 -5.83 -4.52 -8.41
C GLN A 35 -5.13 -5.79 -8.90
N SER A 36 -4.37 -5.72 -10.00
CA SER A 36 -3.64 -6.88 -10.54
C SER A 36 -2.49 -7.37 -9.66
N ILE A 37 -1.90 -6.47 -8.86
CA ILE A 37 -0.79 -6.80 -7.95
C ILE A 37 -1.24 -6.86 -6.49
N ARG A 38 -2.51 -6.57 -6.19
CA ARG A 38 -3.04 -6.65 -4.82
C ARG A 38 -2.82 -8.06 -4.28
N ARG A 39 -2.53 -8.12 -2.98
CA ARG A 39 -2.47 -9.35 -2.20
C ARG A 39 -3.34 -9.22 -0.97
N ASP A 40 -3.65 -10.35 -0.36
CA ASP A 40 -4.22 -10.36 0.98
C ASP A 40 -3.26 -9.64 1.95
N PRO A 41 -3.77 -8.71 2.79
CA PRO A 41 -2.96 -8.01 3.76
C PRO A 41 -2.13 -8.99 4.60
N THR A 42 -0.80 -8.87 4.52
CA THR A 42 0.13 -9.77 5.20
C THR A 42 1.12 -8.99 6.02
N GLU A 43 1.35 -9.41 7.26
CA GLU A 43 2.31 -8.76 8.14
C GLU A 43 3.73 -8.75 7.55
N VAL A 44 4.40 -7.61 7.69
CA VAL A 44 5.79 -7.41 7.26
C VAL A 44 6.48 -6.40 8.17
N THR A 45 7.75 -6.65 8.46
CA THR A 45 8.59 -5.67 9.16
C THR A 45 9.06 -4.62 8.17
N VAL A 46 8.72 -3.35 8.42
CA VAL A 46 9.12 -2.20 7.59
C VAL A 46 10.16 -1.37 8.33
N ASN A 47 11.19 -0.95 7.60
CA ASN A 47 12.20 -0.02 8.08
C ASN A 47 11.72 1.41 7.87
N PHE A 48 12.00 2.27 8.84
CA PHE A 48 11.73 3.70 8.80
C PHE A 48 13.03 4.48 8.96
N SER A 49 13.03 5.71 8.45
CA SER A 49 14.13 6.65 8.68
C SER A 49 14.42 6.79 10.19
N GLY A 50 15.70 6.87 10.55
CA GLY A 50 16.14 6.85 11.95
C GLY A 50 16.45 5.45 12.51
N GLY A 51 16.40 4.40 11.70
CA GLY A 51 16.82 3.04 12.08
C GLY A 51 15.79 2.29 12.93
N VAL A 52 14.52 2.70 12.86
CA VAL A 52 13.41 2.07 13.58
C VAL A 52 12.70 1.08 12.65
N THR A 53 12.21 -0.02 13.21
CA THR A 53 11.36 -0.97 12.49
C THR A 53 9.97 -1.06 13.13
N GLN A 54 8.95 -1.31 12.31
CA GLN A 54 7.58 -1.54 12.78
C GLN A 54 6.92 -2.67 11.99
N THR A 55 6.04 -3.43 12.65
CA THR A 55 5.16 -4.39 11.98
C THR A 55 4.04 -3.63 11.26
N CYS A 56 4.02 -3.78 9.94
CA CYS A 56 3.04 -3.19 9.04
C CYS A 56 2.37 -4.30 8.21
N TRP A 57 1.51 -3.92 7.28
CA TRP A 57 0.77 -4.88 6.45
C TRP A 57 1.02 -4.61 4.96
N SER A 58 1.66 -5.54 4.27
CA SER A 58 1.85 -5.50 2.81
C SER A 58 0.53 -5.78 2.11
N VAL A 59 0.10 -4.88 1.23
CA VAL A 59 -1.19 -4.95 0.51
C VAL A 59 -1.04 -5.06 -1.01
N SER A 60 0.16 -4.83 -1.52
CA SER A 60 0.55 -5.17 -2.88
C SER A 60 1.67 -6.20 -2.88
N GLN A 61 1.75 -6.99 -3.93
CA GLN A 61 2.97 -7.66 -4.32
C GLN A 61 4.03 -6.58 -4.61
N GLY A 62 5.28 -6.87 -4.25
CA GLY A 62 6.40 -6.03 -4.67
C GLY A 62 6.68 -6.23 -6.15
N ASP A 63 7.00 -5.15 -6.86
CA ASP A 63 7.45 -5.23 -8.26
C ASP A 63 8.99 -5.33 -8.40
N GLY A 64 9.67 -5.53 -7.27
CA GLY A 64 11.13 -5.52 -7.17
C GLY A 64 11.73 -4.13 -6.91
N THR A 65 10.92 -3.07 -7.02
CA THR A 65 11.31 -1.69 -6.71
C THR A 65 10.46 -1.12 -5.58
N TYR A 66 9.14 -1.25 -5.66
CA TYR A 66 8.19 -0.67 -4.72
C TYR A 66 7.15 -1.68 -4.25
N ARG A 67 6.58 -1.38 -3.08
CA ARG A 67 5.31 -1.96 -2.61
C ARG A 67 4.52 -0.96 -1.78
N VAL A 68 3.22 -1.18 -1.69
CA VAL A 68 2.34 -0.45 -0.77
C VAL A 68 2.16 -1.26 0.52
N ILE A 69 2.33 -0.58 1.65
CA ILE A 69 2.06 -1.11 2.99
C ILE A 69 1.00 -0.26 3.68
N TYR A 70 0.29 -0.84 4.65
CA TYR A 70 -0.55 -0.13 5.60
C TYR A 70 0.17 -0.05 6.95
N LEU A 71 0.17 1.15 7.55
CA LEU A 71 0.80 1.47 8.83
C LEU A 71 -0.26 1.55 9.94
N PRO A 72 -0.41 0.52 10.80
CA PRO A 72 -1.49 0.48 11.79
C PRO A 72 -1.42 1.60 12.83
N SER A 73 -0.21 2.06 13.18
CA SER A 73 -0.01 3.13 14.17
C SER A 73 -0.52 4.49 13.69
N ALA A 74 -0.65 4.69 12.38
CA ALA A 74 -1.07 5.96 11.79
C ALA A 74 -2.40 5.87 11.02
N GLY A 75 -2.85 4.67 10.65
CA GLY A 75 -4.14 4.46 9.98
C GLY A 75 -4.15 4.82 8.49
N TYR A 76 -2.98 4.80 7.83
CA TYR A 76 -2.84 5.11 6.40
C TYR A 76 -1.91 4.13 5.68
N PHE A 77 -1.76 4.32 4.37
CA PHE A 77 -0.82 3.58 3.53
C PHE A 77 0.47 4.35 3.30
N SER A 78 1.53 3.61 2.98
CA SER A 78 2.82 4.14 2.58
C SER A 78 3.38 3.40 1.37
N LEU A 79 4.06 4.14 0.49
CA LEU A 79 4.93 3.57 -0.52
C LEU A 79 6.29 3.25 0.10
N CYS A 80 6.71 2.00 -0.03
CA CYS A 80 8.02 1.54 0.39
C CYS A 80 8.85 1.11 -0.80
N VAL A 81 10.15 1.35 -0.76
CA VAL A 81 11.11 0.70 -1.67
C VAL A 81 11.46 -0.69 -1.14
N GLU A 82 11.64 -1.64 -2.04
CA GLU A 82 12.19 -2.95 -1.73
C GLU A 82 13.70 -2.83 -1.46
N SER A 83 14.23 -3.55 -0.48
CA SER A 83 15.65 -3.59 -0.19
C SER A 83 16.06 -4.94 0.40
N ASP A 84 17.36 -5.21 0.44
CA ASP A 84 17.93 -6.42 1.06
C ASP A 84 17.61 -6.54 2.56
N PHE A 85 17.25 -5.43 3.22
CA PHE A 85 16.87 -5.39 4.63
C PHE A 85 15.35 -5.39 4.84
N GLY A 86 14.58 -5.68 3.79
CA GLY A 86 13.12 -5.57 3.77
C GLY A 86 12.65 -4.20 3.28
N PRO A 87 11.33 -3.96 3.25
CA PRO A 87 10.76 -2.71 2.75
C PRO A 87 11.21 -1.51 3.59
N LEU A 88 11.51 -0.40 2.92
CA LEU A 88 11.89 0.87 3.53
C LEU A 88 10.87 1.95 3.15
N ASP A 89 10.28 2.57 4.16
CA ASP A 89 9.41 3.73 4.01
C ASP A 89 10.20 4.93 3.46
N ILE A 90 9.66 5.57 2.42
CA ILE A 90 10.28 6.73 1.76
C ILE A 90 9.51 8.04 1.98
N GLY A 91 8.58 8.08 2.94
CA GLY A 91 7.83 9.30 3.28
C GLY A 91 6.67 9.67 2.36
N VAL A 92 6.24 8.76 1.48
CA VAL A 92 5.04 8.94 0.65
C VAL A 92 3.87 8.24 1.32
N HIS A 93 3.00 9.01 1.97
CA HIS A 93 1.92 8.51 2.82
C HIS A 93 0.55 9.00 2.37
N GLY A 94 -0.49 8.20 2.60
CA GLY A 94 -1.87 8.58 2.32
C GLY A 94 -2.76 7.40 1.92
N PRO A 95 -3.71 7.61 0.98
CA PRO A 95 -4.51 6.54 0.39
C PRO A 95 -3.66 5.52 -0.37
N ALA A 96 -4.13 4.27 -0.48
CA ALA A 96 -3.39 3.18 -1.13
C ALA A 96 -3.08 3.49 -2.61
N LEU A 97 -4.09 3.92 -3.37
CA LEU A 97 -3.92 4.27 -4.78
C LEU A 97 -3.10 5.54 -4.97
N GLY A 98 -3.18 6.48 -4.03
CA GLY A 98 -2.35 7.69 -4.02
C GLY A 98 -0.87 7.36 -3.85
N CYS A 99 -0.54 6.49 -2.90
CA CYS A 99 0.82 6.00 -2.70
C CYS A 99 1.31 5.23 -3.94
N PHE A 100 0.49 4.33 -4.48
CA PHE A 100 0.84 3.54 -5.65
C PHE A 100 1.07 4.38 -6.91
N GLY A 101 0.23 5.38 -7.16
CA GLY A 101 0.32 6.26 -8.32
C GLY A 101 1.32 7.42 -8.20
N SER A 102 2.14 7.45 -7.15
CA SER A 102 3.15 8.49 -6.93
C SER A 102 4.45 8.27 -7.72
N VAL A 103 4.57 7.13 -8.43
CA VAL A 103 5.73 6.72 -9.24
C VAL A 103 5.36 6.48 -10.69
#